data_AF-A0A380AIA1-F1
#
_entry.id   AF-A0A380AIA1-F1
#
_cell.length_a   1.000
_cell.length_b   1.000
_cell.length_c   1.000
_cell.angle_alpha   90.00
_cell.angle_beta   90.00
_cell.angle_gamma   90.00
#
_symmetry.space_group_name_H-M   'P 1'
#
loop_
_entity.id
_entity.type
_entity.pdbx_description
1 polymer ?
#
loop_
_entity_poly.entity_id
_entity_poly.type
_entity_poly.pdbx_seq_one_letter_code
_entity_poly.pdbx_strand_id
1 'polypeptide(L)'
;MKHSLAELIRDADINYPNRTALIFKDHHYSYHDIWMRVCAIAAGMRHRGLQPGDRVVICLGNHPDSLAAFWAAAKARCLSFSGRYRYGRE
;
A
#
# COMPACT_ATOMS: atom_id res chain seq x y z
N MET A 1 -12.58 -10.85 -16.98
CA MET A 1 -11.74 -9.76 -16.45
C MET A 1 -11.19 -10.17 -15.10
N LYS A 2 -9.87 -10.23 -14.92
CA LYS A 2 -9.23 -10.53 -13.63
C LYS A 2 -8.72 -9.22 -13.04
N HIS A 3 -9.61 -8.43 -12.42
CA HIS A 3 -9.18 -7.20 -11.77
C HIS A 3 -8.50 -7.55 -10.44
N SER A 4 -7.18 -7.37 -10.38
CA SER A 4 -6.48 -7.45 -9.10
C SER A 4 -6.76 -6.18 -8.28
N LEU A 5 -6.80 -6.30 -6.95
CA LEU A 5 -7.03 -5.17 -6.07
C LEU A 5 -6.07 -4.00 -6.41
N ALA A 6 -4.79 -4.30 -6.65
CA ALA A 6 -3.79 -3.31 -7.02
C ALA A 6 -4.06 -2.53 -8.33
N GLU A 7 -4.93 -3.01 -9.22
CA GLU A 7 -5.33 -2.26 -10.41
C GLU A 7 -6.21 -1.06 -10.05
N LEU A 8 -7.03 -1.13 -9.00
CA LEU A 8 -7.92 -0.03 -8.62
C LEU A 8 -7.13 1.24 -8.27
N ILE A 9 -6.06 1.11 -7.49
CA ILE A 9 -5.23 2.25 -7.12
C ILE A 9 -4.38 2.74 -8.30
N ARG A 10 -3.99 1.84 -9.21
CA ARG A 10 -3.27 2.21 -10.44
C ARG A 10 -4.18 3.01 -11.38
N ASP A 11 -5.40 2.56 -11.57
CA ASP A 11 -6.37 3.22 -12.45
C ASP A 11 -6.76 4.58 -11.87
N ALA A 12 -6.85 4.70 -10.54
CA ALA A 12 -7.06 5.98 -9.89
C ALA A 12 -5.88 6.95 -10.08
N ASP A 13 -4.63 6.49 -10.01
CA ASP A 13 -3.44 7.29 -10.36
C ASP A 13 -3.47 7.75 -11.82
N ILE A 14 -3.78 6.86 -12.76
CA ILE A 14 -3.82 7.19 -14.20
C ILE A 14 -4.91 8.23 -14.50
N ASN A 15 -6.10 8.06 -13.94
CA ASN A 15 -7.25 8.89 -14.29
C ASN A 15 -7.34 10.18 -13.47
N TYR A 16 -6.83 10.17 -12.24
CA TYR A 16 -6.99 11.27 -11.28
C TYR A 16 -5.71 11.54 -10.46
N PRO A 17 -4.52 11.69 -11.09
CA PRO A 17 -3.23 11.69 -10.39
C PRO A 17 -3.14 12.76 -9.31
N ASN A 18 -3.67 13.96 -9.59
CA ASN A 18 -3.60 15.13 -8.70
C ASN A 18 -4.76 15.22 -7.68
N ARG A 19 -5.76 14.33 -7.74
CA ARG A 19 -6.86 14.36 -6.76
C ARG A 19 -6.37 13.79 -5.42
N THR A 20 -6.80 14.40 -4.33
CA THR A 20 -6.52 13.90 -2.98
C THR A 20 -7.13 12.51 -2.79
N ALA A 21 -6.28 11.53 -2.47
CA ALA A 21 -6.64 10.16 -2.17
C ALA A 21 -6.72 9.89 -0.66
N LEU A 22 -5.84 10.55 0.12
CA LEU A 22 -5.74 10.36 1.56
C LEU A 22 -5.38 11.68 2.24
N ILE A 23 -6.04 11.98 3.35
CA ILE A 23 -5.67 13.07 4.26
C ILE A 23 -5.13 12.43 5.54
N PHE A 24 -3.93 12.81 5.95
CA PHE A 24 -3.35 12.36 7.20
C PHE A 24 -2.73 13.54 7.96
N LYS A 25 -3.33 13.85 9.11
CA LYS A 25 -3.08 15.12 9.82
C LYS A 25 -3.28 16.29 8.86
N ASP A 26 -2.33 17.21 8.79
CA ASP A 26 -2.38 18.39 7.91
C ASP A 26 -1.87 18.11 6.48
N HIS A 27 -1.56 16.85 6.14
CA HIS A 27 -0.98 16.49 4.84
C HIS A 27 -2.02 15.83 3.94
N HIS A 28 -2.07 16.31 2.70
CA HIS A 28 -2.91 15.78 1.65
C HIS A 28 -2.04 14.99 0.67
N TYR A 29 -2.38 13.72 0.49
CA TYR A 29 -1.73 12.82 -0.46
C TYR A 29 -2.60 12.68 -1.68
N SER A 30 -2.02 12.96 -2.85
CA SER A 30 -2.66 12.69 -4.13
C SER A 30 -2.65 11.19 -4.45
N TYR A 31 -3.46 10.76 -5.43
CA TYR A 31 -3.40 9.38 -5.92
C TYR A 31 -1.99 9.04 -6.44
N HIS A 32 -1.31 10.01 -7.06
CA HIS A 32 0.06 9.85 -7.52
C HIS A 32 1.04 9.62 -6.38
N ASP A 33 0.93 10.39 -5.29
CA ASP A 33 1.80 10.22 -4.12
C ASP A 33 1.65 8.82 -3.49
N ILE A 34 0.40 8.36 -3.37
CA ILE A 34 0.11 7.03 -2.84
C ILE A 34 0.66 5.96 -3.79
N TRP A 35 0.42 6.07 -5.10
CA TRP A 35 0.89 5.08 -6.06
C TRP A 35 2.41 4.96 -6.13
N MET A 36 3.13 6.07 -6.04
CA MET A 36 4.59 6.07 -5.97
C MET A 36 5.10 5.35 -4.73
N ARG A 37 4.49 5.58 -3.56
CA ARG A 37 4.80 4.84 -2.32
C ARG A 37 4.52 3.35 -2.47
N VAL A 38 3.38 2.98 -3.04
CA VAL A 38 3.00 1.59 -3.33
C VAL A 38 4.06 0.91 -4.21
N CYS A 39 4.51 1.58 -5.27
CA CYS A 39 5.53 1.05 -6.17
C CYS A 39 6.87 0.87 -5.47
N ALA A 40 7.30 1.84 -4.65
CA ALA A 40 8.54 1.76 -3.89
C ALA A 40 8.53 0.58 -2.91
N ILE A 41 7.46 0.42 -2.13
CA ILE A 41 7.33 -0.70 -1.18
C ILE A 41 7.30 -2.04 -1.91
N ALA A 42 6.52 -2.16 -2.99
CA ALA A 42 6.43 -3.40 -3.77
C ALA A 42 7.75 -3.77 -4.45
N ALA A 43 8.54 -2.78 -4.88
CA ALA A 43 9.91 -3.02 -5.35
C ALA A 43 10.81 -3.53 -4.22
N GLY A 44 10.73 -2.94 -3.03
CA GLY A 44 11.47 -3.40 -1.85
C GLY A 44 11.07 -4.81 -1.39
N MET A 45 9.80 -5.19 -1.52
CA MET A 45 9.33 -6.56 -1.25
C MET A 45 9.95 -7.55 -2.24
N ARG A 46 9.90 -7.26 -3.55
CA ARG A 46 10.51 -8.13 -4.57
C ARG A 46 12.03 -8.24 -4.41
N HIS A 47 12.69 -7.13 -4.07
CA HIS A 47 14.13 -7.13 -3.81
C HIS A 47 14.51 -8.01 -2.61
N ARG A 48 13.64 -8.13 -1.61
CA ARG A 48 13.80 -9.06 -0.47
C ARG A 48 13.42 -10.51 -0.80
N GLY A 49 13.08 -10.82 -2.06
CA GLY A 49 12.82 -12.18 -2.51
C GLY A 49 11.38 -12.66 -2.32
N LEU A 50 10.44 -11.78 -1.97
CA LEU A 50 9.03 -12.16 -1.84
C LEU A 50 8.46 -12.59 -3.20
N GLN A 51 7.75 -13.71 -3.19
CA GLN A 51 7.13 -14.32 -4.35
C GLN A 51 5.60 -14.21 -4.31
N PRO A 52 4.93 -14.28 -5.47
CA PRO A 52 3.47 -14.38 -5.53
C PRO A 52 2.95 -15.54 -4.67
N GLY A 53 1.98 -15.27 -3.81
CA GLY A 53 1.43 -16.23 -2.85
C GLY A 53 2.05 -16.18 -1.45
N ASP A 54 3.17 -15.47 -1.27
CA ASP A 54 3.76 -15.28 0.05
C ASP A 54 2.84 -14.48 0.97
N ARG A 55 2.91 -14.80 2.27
CA ARG A 55 2.12 -14.15 3.31
C ARG A 55 2.93 -13.03 3.93
N VAL A 56 2.35 -11.84 3.96
CA VAL A 56 3.00 -10.64 4.52
C VAL A 56 2.14 -10.09 5.64
N VAL A 57 2.74 -9.87 6.81
CA VAL A 57 2.08 -9.15 7.90
C VAL A 57 2.49 -7.69 7.85
N ILE A 58 1.49 -6.80 7.87
CA ILE A 58 1.69 -5.35 7.96
C ILE A 58 1.53 -4.96 9.42
N CYS A 59 2.64 -4.62 10.07
CA CYS A 59 2.72 -4.22 11.47
C CYS A 59 2.96 -2.71 11.58
N LEU A 60 2.01 -1.92 11.07
CA LEU A 60 2.09 -0.45 11.10
C LEU A 60 0.84 0.13 11.78
N GLY A 61 1.00 1.32 12.39
CA GLY A 61 -0.11 2.08 12.96
C GLY A 61 -1.07 2.63 11.89
N ASN A 62 -2.00 3.50 12.26
CA ASN A 62 -2.89 4.14 11.29
C ASN A 62 -2.14 5.28 10.55
N HIS A 63 -1.28 4.90 9.59
CA HIS A 63 -0.37 5.78 8.86
C HIS A 63 -0.56 5.59 7.34
N PRO A 64 -0.31 6.61 6.50
CA PRO A 64 -0.34 6.48 5.03
C PRO A 64 0.47 5.30 4.50
N ASP A 65 1.59 4.98 5.14
CA ASP A 65 2.45 3.88 4.71
C ASP A 65 1.84 2.50 4.99
N SER A 66 0.92 2.39 5.94
CA SER A 66 0.15 1.15 6.18
C SER A 66 -0.80 0.88 5.03
N LEU A 67 -1.45 1.93 4.53
CA LEU A 67 -2.28 1.85 3.33
C LEU A 67 -1.42 1.52 2.10
N ALA A 68 -0.29 2.20 1.92
CA ALA A 68 0.61 1.94 0.81
C ALA A 68 1.19 0.51 0.86
N ALA A 69 1.52 -0.01 2.05
CA ALA A 69 2.01 -1.37 2.25
C ALA A 69 0.94 -2.42 1.88
N PHE A 70 -0.33 -2.16 2.18
CA PHE A 70 -1.44 -3.04 1.79
C PHE A 70 -1.56 -3.15 0.27
N TRP A 71 -1.61 -2.02 -0.43
CA TRP A 71 -1.65 -2.01 -1.90
C TRP A 71 -0.37 -2.58 -2.52
N ALA A 72 0.79 -2.37 -1.89
CA ALA A 72 2.07 -2.91 -2.35
C ALA A 72 2.10 -4.44 -2.27
N ALA A 73 1.57 -5.03 -1.19
CA ALA A 73 1.44 -6.47 -1.05
C ALA A 73 0.49 -7.03 -2.12
N ALA A 74 -0.65 -6.38 -2.36
CA ALA A 74 -1.55 -6.74 -3.46
C ALA A 74 -0.86 -6.67 -4.83
N LYS A 75 -0.06 -5.62 -5.08
CA LYS A 75 0.73 -5.44 -6.32
C LYS A 75 1.81 -6.51 -6.48
N ALA A 76 2.43 -6.92 -5.38
CA ALA A 76 3.39 -8.01 -5.32
C ALA A 76 2.73 -9.40 -5.36
N ARG A 77 1.39 -9.48 -5.46
CA ARG A 77 0.59 -10.71 -5.44
C ARG A 77 0.80 -11.53 -4.16
N CYS A 78 1.10 -10.86 -3.07
CA CYS A 78 1.21 -11.44 -1.74
C CYS A 78 -0.14 -11.38 -1.00
N LEU A 79 -0.37 -12.33 -0.10
CA LEU A 79 -1.50 -12.28 0.81
C LEU A 79 -1.13 -11.42 2.02
N SER A 80 -1.74 -10.24 2.12
CA SER A 80 -1.50 -9.33 3.23
C SER A 80 -2.43 -9.58 4.41
N PHE A 81 -1.88 -9.57 5.62
CA PHE A 81 -2.63 -9.48 6.86
C PHE A 81 -2.30 -8.17 7.55
N SER A 82 -3.30 -7.32 7.76
CA SER A 82 -3.14 -6.11 8.56
C SER A 82 -3.38 -6.45 10.02
N GLY A 83 -2.30 -6.45 10.80
CA GLY A 83 -2.38 -6.63 12.25
C GLY A 83 -2.65 -5.28 12.91
N ARG A 84 -3.56 -5.22 13.89
CA ARG A 84 -3.61 -4.05 14.79
C ARG A 84 -2.31 -4.01 15.58
N TYR A 85 -1.40 -3.15 15.17
CA TYR A 85 -0.19 -2.87 15.93
C TYR A 85 -0.56 -2.08 17.18
N ARG A 86 -0.64 -2.75 18.34
CA ARG A 86 -0.71 -2.09 19.65
C ARG A 86 0.72 -1.86 20.10
N TYR A 87 1.24 -0.64 19.91
CA TYR A 87 2.45 -0.23 20.62
C TYR A 87 2.16 -0.36 22.12
N GLY A 88 3.07 -1.01 22.85
CA GLY A 88 2.98 -1.12 24.30
C GLY A 88 2.79 0.28 24.88
N ARG A 89 1.64 0.50 25.52
CA ARG A 89 1.57 1.52 26.57
C ARG A 89 2.33 0.93 27.75
N GLU A 90 3.50 1.46 28.02
CA GLU A 90 3.96 1.63 29.39
C GLU A 90 3.27 2.87 29.96
#